data_AF-A0A9Q2WGC6-F1
#
_entry.id   AF-A0A9Q2WGC6-F1
#
_cell.length_a   1.000
_cell.length_b   1.000
_cell.length_c   1.000
_cell.angle_alpha   90.00
_cell.angle_beta   90.00
_cell.angle_gamma   90.00
#
_symmetry.space_group_name_H-M   'P 1'
#
loop_
_entity.id
_entity.type
_entity.pdbx_description
1 polymer ?
#
loop_
_entity_poly.entity_id
_entity_poly.type
_entity_poly.pdbx_seq_one_letter_code
_entity_poly.pdbx_strand_id
1 'polypeptide(L)'
;MNVKLKNTQKEWIDSDDAPEISAADLQRGVWSVEGKVVSEKEGRKAFAKRLRGRPVGSVSKSPKTLTTIRLSAEVIEQFKAAGTGWQTKIDLALKDWLLTHRP
;
A
#
# COMPACT_ATOMS: atom_id res chain seq x y z
N MET A 1 4.86 58.77 24.40
CA MET A 1 3.67 57.93 24.68
C MET A 1 3.41 57.06 23.46
N ASN A 2 3.88 55.81 23.45
CA ASN A 2 3.67 54.89 22.31
C ASN A 2 2.44 54.03 22.59
N VAL A 3 1.33 54.31 21.91
CA VAL A 3 0.13 53.46 21.99
C VAL A 3 0.21 52.42 20.88
N LYS A 4 0.46 51.16 21.25
CA LYS A 4 0.40 50.03 20.31
C LYS A 4 -1.07 49.73 19.99
N LEU A 5 -1.47 49.89 18.73
CA LEU A 5 -2.81 49.50 18.27
C LEU A 5 -3.02 48.00 18.44
N LYS A 6 -4.22 47.64 18.91
CA LYS A 6 -4.60 46.26 19.23
C LYS A 6 -4.78 45.48 17.92
N ASN A 7 -4.09 44.35 17.82
CA ASN A 7 -4.17 43.44 16.68
C ASN A 7 -5.55 42.79 16.65
N THR A 8 -6.47 43.33 15.85
CA THR A 8 -7.71 42.65 15.49
C THR A 8 -7.37 41.55 14.50
N GLN A 9 -7.33 40.31 14.98
CA GLN A 9 -7.16 39.12 14.14
C GLN A 9 -8.36 39.03 13.20
N LYS A 10 -8.17 39.42 11.93
CA LYS A 10 -9.14 39.15 10.88
C LYS A 10 -8.74 37.81 10.27
N GLU A 11 -9.49 36.76 10.58
CA GLU A 11 -9.31 35.45 9.95
C GLU A 11 -9.55 35.60 8.45
N TRP A 12 -8.48 35.39 7.70
CA TRP A 12 -8.52 35.41 6.24
C TRP A 12 -9.12 34.08 5.78
N ILE A 13 -10.31 34.17 5.21
CA ILE A 13 -11.01 33.06 4.58
C ILE A 13 -10.68 33.14 3.09
N ASP A 14 -10.12 32.06 2.55
CA ASP A 14 -9.74 31.99 1.15
C ASP A 14 -11.01 32.05 0.28
N SER A 15 -11.05 32.98 -0.68
CA SER A 15 -12.21 33.20 -1.54
C SER A 15 -12.38 32.11 -2.60
N ASP A 16 -11.37 31.26 -2.77
CA ASP A 16 -11.38 30.11 -3.69
C ASP A 16 -11.41 28.76 -2.94
N ASP A 17 -11.74 28.76 -1.63
CA ASP A 17 -11.91 27.51 -0.89
C ASP A 17 -13.07 26.71 -1.48
N ALA A 18 -12.74 25.58 -2.09
CA ALA A 18 -13.69 24.75 -2.81
C ALA A 18 -14.74 24.20 -1.84
N PRO A 19 -16.02 24.15 -2.23
CA PRO A 19 -17.06 23.62 -1.36
C PRO A 19 -16.73 22.18 -0.95
N GLU A 20 -17.03 21.84 0.30
CA GLU A 20 -16.85 20.48 0.80
C GLU A 20 -17.62 19.49 -0.09
N ILE A 21 -16.91 18.52 -0.66
CA ILE A 21 -17.51 17.53 -1.56
C ILE A 21 -18.52 16.70 -0.76
N SER A 22 -19.81 16.90 -1.00
CA SER A 22 -20.85 16.22 -0.25
C SER A 22 -21.06 14.81 -0.80
N ALA A 23 -21.64 13.91 0.00
CA ALA A 23 -21.98 12.56 -0.46
C ALA A 23 -22.96 12.58 -1.66
N ALA A 24 -23.74 13.65 -1.82
CA ALA A 24 -24.63 13.84 -2.97
C ALA A 24 -23.84 14.14 -4.27
N ASP A 25 -22.68 14.77 -4.16
CA ASP A 25 -21.83 15.09 -5.31
C ASP A 25 -21.09 13.85 -5.81
N LEU A 26 -20.72 12.93 -4.90
CA LEU A 26 -20.22 11.60 -5.28
C LEU A 26 -21.25 10.79 -6.07
N GLN A 27 -22.55 10.92 -5.76
CA GLN A 27 -23.62 10.20 -6.48
C GLN A 27 -23.89 10.77 -7.88
N ARG A 28 -23.62 12.07 -8.09
CA ARG A 28 -23.70 12.72 -9.41
C ARG A 28 -22.46 12.51 -10.28
N GLY A 29 -21.43 11.87 -9.74
CA GLY A 29 -20.18 11.59 -10.43
C GLY A 29 -20.40 10.80 -11.71
N VAL A 30 -20.11 11.42 -12.85
CA VAL A 30 -20.17 10.78 -14.16
C VAL A 30 -18.91 9.92 -14.34
N TRP A 31 -19.09 8.64 -14.69
CA TRP A 31 -17.97 7.75 -14.98
C TRP A 31 -17.21 8.26 -16.21
N SER A 32 -15.93 8.59 -16.04
CA SER A 32 -15.05 9.00 -17.13
C SER A 32 -13.78 8.16 -17.13
N VAL A 33 -13.44 7.60 -18.29
CA VAL A 33 -12.17 6.90 -18.53
C VAL A 33 -11.46 7.68 -19.62
N GLU A 34 -10.30 8.27 -19.28
CA GLU A 34 -9.46 9.01 -20.24
C GLU A 34 -10.19 10.17 -20.95
N GLY A 35 -11.06 10.87 -20.21
CA GLY A 35 -11.78 12.05 -20.71
C GLY A 35 -13.07 11.75 -21.49
N LYS A 36 -13.44 10.47 -21.67
CA LYS A 36 -14.70 10.06 -22.29
C LYS A 36 -15.68 9.59 -21.23
N VAL A 37 -16.88 10.16 -21.27
CA VAL A 37 -18.02 9.72 -20.44
C VAL A 37 -18.39 8.31 -20.88
N VAL A 38 -18.20 7.34 -19.99
CA VAL A 38 -18.49 5.92 -20.23
C VAL A 38 -19.67 5.48 -19.37
N SER A 39 -20.33 4.41 -19.80
CA SER A 39 -21.35 3.79 -18.97
C SER A 39 -20.74 3.26 -17.66
N GLU A 40 -21.53 3.21 -16.58
CA GLU A 40 -21.08 2.73 -15.26
C GLU A 40 -20.42 1.34 -15.34
N LYS A 41 -20.94 0.45 -16.20
CA LYS A 41 -20.41 -0.90 -16.37
C LYS A 41 -19.01 -0.91 -16.98
N GLU A 42 -18.72 -0.01 -17.92
CA GLU A 42 -17.42 0.11 -18.57
C GLU A 42 -16.41 0.84 -17.69
N GLY A 43 -16.85 1.88 -16.97
CA GLY A 43 -16.05 2.59 -15.97
C GLY A 43 -15.59 1.67 -14.84
N ARG A 44 -16.49 0.86 -14.27
CA ARG A 44 -16.15 -0.13 -13.23
C ARG A 44 -15.22 -1.20 -13.74
N LYS A 45 -15.37 -1.66 -14.99
CA LYS A 45 -14.47 -2.66 -15.61
C LYS A 45 -13.06 -2.10 -15.86
N ALA A 46 -12.96 -0.84 -16.28
CA ALA A 46 -11.67 -0.15 -16.45
C ALA A 46 -10.98 0.09 -15.10
N PHE A 47 -11.75 0.50 -14.08
CA PHE A 47 -11.26 0.65 -12.71
C PHE A 47 -10.76 -0.68 -12.14
N ALA A 48 -11.54 -1.76 -12.27
CA ALA A 48 -11.15 -3.11 -11.84
C ALA A 48 -9.87 -3.62 -12.51
N LYS A 49 -9.63 -3.28 -13.80
CA LYS A 49 -8.35 -3.59 -14.47
C LYS A 49 -7.17 -2.81 -13.90
N ARG A 50 -7.39 -1.55 -13.51
CA ARG A 50 -6.38 -0.68 -12.86
C ARG A 50 -6.11 -1.04 -11.40
N LEU A 51 -7.05 -1.70 -10.71
CA LEU A 51 -6.90 -2.20 -9.34
C LEU A 51 -5.91 -3.35 -9.15
N ARG A 52 -5.12 -3.71 -10.18
CA ARG A 52 -3.95 -4.62 -10.07
C ARG A 52 -2.78 -4.01 -9.24
N GLY A 53 -3.08 -3.20 -8.22
CA GLY A 53 -2.09 -2.47 -7.44
C GLY A 53 -1.48 -3.24 -6.26
N ARG A 54 -2.11 -4.32 -5.78
CA ARG A 54 -1.55 -5.11 -4.66
C ARG A 54 -1.07 -6.47 -5.17
N PRO A 55 0.25 -6.78 -5.07
CA PRO A 55 0.74 -8.09 -5.45
C PRO A 55 0.02 -9.16 -4.64
N VAL A 56 -0.39 -10.23 -5.34
CA VAL A 56 -1.12 -11.41 -4.83
C VAL A 56 -0.50 -12.04 -3.57
N GLY A 57 0.77 -11.74 -3.26
CA GLY A 57 1.43 -12.16 -2.01
C GLY A 57 0.77 -11.62 -0.73
N SER A 58 0.07 -10.48 -0.78
CA SER A 58 -0.65 -9.93 0.38
C SER A 58 -2.00 -10.61 0.64
N VAL A 59 -2.47 -11.46 -0.28
CA VAL A 59 -3.74 -12.22 -0.19
C VAL A 59 -3.46 -13.73 -0.24
N SER A 60 -2.24 -14.16 0.08
CA SER A 60 -1.95 -15.59 0.23
C SER A 60 -2.54 -16.07 1.57
N LYS A 61 -3.20 -17.23 1.58
CA LYS A 61 -3.76 -17.88 2.79
C LYS A 61 -2.72 -18.09 3.90
N SER A 62 -1.43 -18.04 3.55
CA SER A 62 -0.29 -18.08 4.47
C SER A 62 0.67 -16.93 4.13
N PRO A 63 0.49 -15.73 4.72
CA PRO A 63 1.43 -14.64 4.53
C PRO A 63 2.79 -15.02 5.14
N LYS A 64 3.88 -14.69 4.43
CA LYS A 64 5.22 -14.82 5.00
C LYS A 64 5.41 -13.69 6.01
N THR A 65 5.59 -14.04 7.28
CA THR A 65 5.90 -13.07 8.33
C THR A 65 7.37 -12.70 8.27
N LEU A 66 7.67 -11.41 8.11
CA LEU A 66 9.03 -10.91 8.23
C LEU A 66 9.49 -11.09 9.69
N THR A 67 10.43 -12.01 9.92
CA THR A 67 10.99 -12.26 11.24
C THR A 67 12.50 -12.09 11.20
N THR A 68 13.06 -11.33 12.13
CA THR A 68 14.50 -11.12 12.24
C THR A 68 15.09 -12.15 13.20
N ILE A 69 15.69 -13.21 12.66
CA ILE A 69 16.45 -14.21 13.44
C ILE A 69 17.95 -14.10 13.11
N ARG A 70 18.80 -14.42 14.09
CA ARG A 70 20.24 -14.52 13.88
C ARG A 70 20.58 -15.95 13.48
N LEU A 71 21.30 -16.09 12.38
CA LEU A 71 21.82 -17.37 11.89
C LEU A 71 23.35 -17.29 11.86
N SER A 72 24.01 -18.44 12.00
CA SER A 72 25.47 -18.52 11.90
C SER A 72 25.96 -18.04 10.53
N ALA A 73 27.12 -17.38 10.51
CA ALA A 73 27.69 -16.78 9.29
C ALA A 73 27.88 -17.83 8.18
N GLU A 74 28.39 -19.01 8.53
CA GLU A 74 28.63 -20.12 7.58
C GLU A 74 27.35 -20.55 6.86
N VAL A 75 26.22 -20.60 7.57
CA VAL A 75 24.92 -20.98 7.00
C VAL A 75 24.49 -19.94 5.98
N ILE A 76 24.60 -18.66 6.31
CA ILE A 76 24.24 -17.56 5.41
C ILE A 76 25.14 -17.57 4.15
N GLU A 77 26.44 -17.79 4.32
CA GLU A 77 27.39 -17.83 3.21
C GLU A 77 27.10 -18.98 2.24
N GLN A 78 26.83 -20.20 2.76
CA GLN A 78 26.47 -21.33 1.91
C GLN A 78 25.17 -21.08 1.12
N PHE A 79 24.13 -20.55 1.78
CA PHE A 79 22.89 -20.25 1.07
C PHE A 79 23.07 -19.11 0.06
N LYS A 80 23.86 -18.07 0.38
CA LYS A 80 24.18 -16.99 -0.58
C LYS A 80 24.96 -17.50 -1.79
N ALA A 81 25.89 -18.43 -1.59
CA ALA A 81 26.63 -19.08 -2.67
C ALA A 81 25.70 -19.87 -3.61
N ALA A 82 24.55 -20.34 -3.11
CA ALA A 82 23.53 -21.01 -3.91
C ALA A 82 22.76 -20.06 -4.87
N GLY A 83 23.08 -18.77 -4.90
CA GLY A 83 22.61 -17.82 -5.90
C GLY A 83 21.27 -17.13 -5.58
N THR A 84 20.58 -16.69 -6.62
CA THR A 84 19.31 -15.96 -6.49
C THR A 84 18.25 -16.81 -5.77
N GLY A 85 17.47 -16.18 -4.89
CA GLY A 85 16.44 -16.87 -4.11
C GLY A 85 16.95 -17.64 -2.89
N TRP A 86 18.17 -17.39 -2.41
CA TRP A 86 18.72 -18.05 -1.21
C TRP A 86 17.83 -17.95 0.04
N GLN A 87 17.09 -16.85 0.21
CA GLN A 87 16.10 -16.69 1.28
C GLN A 87 14.91 -17.66 1.16
N THR A 88 14.52 -18.01 -0.07
CA THR A 88 13.48 -19.03 -0.28
C THR A 88 14.05 -20.43 -0.05
N LYS A 89 15.30 -20.67 -0.41
CA LYS A 89 15.98 -21.95 -0.17
C LYS A 89 16.12 -22.25 1.33
N ILE A 90 16.48 -21.25 2.14
CA ILE A 90 16.56 -21.44 3.59
C ILE A 90 15.18 -21.65 4.23
N ASP A 91 14.13 -20.97 3.75
CA ASP A 91 12.75 -21.22 4.18
C ASP A 91 12.30 -22.66 3.88
N LEU A 92 12.65 -23.18 2.71
CA LEU A 92 12.37 -24.57 2.34
C LEU A 92 13.15 -25.57 3.20
N ALA A 93 14.43 -25.30 3.47
CA ALA A 93 15.25 -26.15 4.33
C ALA A 93 14.70 -26.21 5.77
N LEU A 94 14.26 -25.07 6.31
CA LEU A 94 13.62 -25.03 7.63
C LEU A 94 12.29 -25.80 7.65
N LYS A 95 11.50 -25.73 6.57
CA LYS A 95 10.27 -26.51 6.45
C LYS A 95 10.54 -28.01 6.39
N ASP A 96 11.55 -28.43 5.63
CA ASP A 96 11.95 -29.83 5.53
C ASP A 96 12.47 -30.37 6.87
N TRP A 97 13.25 -29.56 7.58
CA TRP A 97 13.72 -29.89 8.93
C TRP A 97 12.55 -30.10 9.91
N LEU A 98 11.50 -29.27 9.84
CA LEU A 98 10.30 -29.40 10.68
C LEU A 98 9.44 -30.65 10.37
N LEU A 99 9.58 -31.26 9.19
CA LEU A 99 8.89 -32.53 8.88
C LEU A 99 9.53 -33.70 9.61
N THR A 100 10.84 -33.64 9.80
CA THR A 100 11.65 -34.72 10.37
C THR A 100 11.93 -34.53 11.87
N HIS A 101 11.90 -33.28 12.35
CA HIS A 101 12.22 -32.92 13.72
C HIS A 101 11.11 -32.07 14.33
N ARG A 102 10.80 -32.33 15.61
CA ARG A 102 9.98 -31.41 16.40
C ARG A 102 10.92 -30.46 17.17
N PRO A 103 10.72 -29.14 17.04
CA PRO A 103 11.51 -28.14 17.74
C PRO A 103 11.26 -28.15 19.25
#